data_AF-A0A3M8A524-F1
#
_entry.id   AF-A0A3M8A524-F1
#
_cell.length_a   1.000
_cell.length_b   1.000
_cell.length_c   1.000
_cell.angle_alpha   90.00
_cell.angle_beta   90.00
_cell.angle_gamma   90.00
#
_symmetry.space_group_name_H-M   'P 1'
#
loop_
_entity.id
_entity.type
_entity.pdbx_description
1 polymer ?
#
loop_
_entity_poly.entity_id
_entity_poly.type
_entity_poly.pdbx_seq_one_letter_code
_entity_poly.pdbx_strand_id
1 'polypeptide(L)' 'MPPRKGQKQQQYDEATKSEAVRLRVEEHWSYPMIMEKLGIKSKTQIREWVQ' A
#
# COMPACT_ATOMS: atom_id res chain seq x y z
N MET A 1 27.75 12.01 10.33
CA MET A 1 26.29 12.06 10.58
C MET A 1 25.81 10.63 10.78
N PRO A 2 25.11 10.26 11.87
CA PRO A 2 24.72 8.87 12.06
C PRO A 2 23.50 8.53 11.18
N PRO A 3 23.42 7.33 10.60
CA PRO A 3 22.27 6.91 9.82
C PRO A 3 21.06 6.77 10.76
N ARG A 4 19.95 7.43 10.44
CA ARG A 4 18.68 7.27 11.16
C ARG A 4 18.14 5.86 10.90
N LYS A 5 18.61 4.88 11.68
CA LYS A 5 18.07 3.52 11.69
C LYS A 5 16.69 3.56 12.35
N GLY A 6 15.68 3.06 11.65
CA GLY A 6 14.49 2.56 12.33
C GLY A 6 13.12 2.87 11.73
N GLN A 7 13.02 3.47 10.55
CA GLN A 7 11.74 3.36 9.82
C GLN A 7 11.72 2.00 9.14
N LYS A 8 11.22 0.99 9.87
CA LYS A 8 10.79 -0.27 9.26
C LYS A 8 9.68 0.09 8.27
N GLN A 9 10.05 0.35 7.03
CA GLN A 9 9.09 0.36 5.94
C GLN A 9 8.40 -1.00 6.03
N GLN A 10 7.09 -1.01 6.29
CA GLN A 10 6.31 -2.23 6.17
C GLN A 10 6.50 -2.69 4.73
N GLN A 11 7.32 -3.72 4.56
CA GLN A 11 7.49 -4.38 3.27
C GLN A 11 6.21 -5.17 3.06
N TYR A 12 5.36 -4.63 2.21
CA TYR A 12 4.23 -5.37 1.66
C TYR A 12 4.76 -6.23 0.53
N ASP A 13 4.40 -7.51 0.53
CA ASP A 13 4.69 -8.42 -0.57
C ASP A 13 4.12 -7.89 -1.89
N GLU A 14 4.75 -8.26 -3.00
CA GLU A 14 4.30 -7.88 -4.34
C GLU A 14 2.84 -8.30 -4.58
N ALA A 15 2.41 -9.45 -4.04
CA ALA A 15 1.03 -9.90 -4.10
C ALA A 15 0.05 -8.85 -3.53
N THR A 16 0.38 -8.26 -2.38
CA THR A 16 -0.45 -7.22 -1.74
C THR A 16 -0.47 -5.94 -2.57
N LYS A 17 0.66 -5.58 -3.19
CA LYS A 17 0.72 -4.41 -4.07
C LYS A 17 -0.12 -4.61 -5.33
N SER A 18 0.03 -5.75 -5.99
CA SER A 18 -0.73 -6.12 -7.18
C SER A 18 -2.23 -6.14 -6.89
N GLU A 19 -2.64 -6.73 -5.76
CA GLU A 19 -4.06 -6.76 -5.38
C GLU A 19 -4.59 -5.34 -5.09
N ALA A 20 -3.82 -4.50 -4.41
CA ALA A 20 -4.23 -3.11 -4.15
C ALA A 20 -4.42 -2.30 -5.45
N VAL A 21 -3.53 -2.49 -6.43
CA VAL A 21 -3.64 -1.85 -7.75
C VAL A 21 -4.83 -2.40 -8.51
N ARG A 22 -5.01 -3.73 -8.50
CA ARG A 22 -6.13 -4.42 -9.16
C ARG A 22 -7.48 -3.94 -8.63
N LEU A 23 -7.67 -3.95 -7.31
CA LEU A 23 -8.89 -3.45 -6.66
C LEU A 23 -9.18 -1.99 -7.00
N ARG A 24 -8.13 -1.17 -7.17
CA ARG A 24 -8.30 0.22 -7.54
C ARG A 24 -8.63 0.43 -9.01
N VAL A 25 -7.98 -0.30 -9.91
CA VAL A 25 -8.08 -0.09 -11.35
C VAL A 25 -9.30 -0.82 -11.93
N GLU A 26 -9.54 -2.06 -11.52
CA GLU A 26 -10.67 -2.85 -12.04
C GLU A 26 -11.97 -2.53 -11.30
N GLU A 27 -11.95 -2.58 -9.97
CA GLU A 27 -13.19 -2.42 -9.18
C GLU A 27 -13.43 -0.98 -8.72
N HIS A 28 -12.52 -0.05 -9.00
CA HIS A 28 -12.60 1.34 -8.55
C HIS A 28 -12.80 1.50 -7.03
N TRP A 29 -12.25 0.57 -6.24
CA TRP A 29 -12.36 0.63 -4.79
C TRP A 29 -11.69 1.88 -4.23
N SER A 30 -12.30 2.41 -3.16
CA SER A 30 -11.76 3.55 -2.42
C SER A 30 -10.53 3.13 -1.62
N TYR A 31 -9.53 4.02 -1.50
CA TYR A 31 -8.35 3.78 -0.66
C TYR A 31 -8.66 3.23 0.74
N PRO A 32 -9.63 3.75 1.53
CA PRO A 32 -10.01 3.17 2.81
C PRO A 32 -10.47 1.71 2.72
N MET A 33 -11.26 1.34 1.71
CA MET A 33 -11.71 -0.05 1.54
C MET A 33 -10.55 -0.99 1.24
N ILE A 34 -9.60 -0.55 0.39
CA ILE A 34 -8.40 -1.31 0.06
C ILE A 34 -7.49 -1.43 1.29
N MET A 35 -7.37 -0.37 2.08
CA MET A 35 -6.62 -0.37 3.34
C MET A 35 -7.19 -1.38 4.33
N GLU A 36 -8.51 -1.41 4.53
CA GLU A 36 -9.16 -2.37 5.43
C GLU A 36 -9.03 -3.80 4.91
N LYS A 37 -9.24 -4.00 3.60
CA LYS A 37 -9.17 -5.32 2.96
C LYS A 37 -7.78 -5.95 3.04
N LEU A 38 -6.74 -5.16 2.82
CA LEU A 38 -5.35 -5.62 2.74
C LEU A 38 -4.54 -5.35 4.02
N GLY A 39 -5.17 -4.77 5.05
CA GLY A 39 -4.49 -4.40 6.30
C GLY A 39 -3.41 -3.31 6.11
N ILE A 40 -3.53 -2.49 5.08
CA ILE A 40 -2.56 -1.44 4.76
C ILE A 40 -2.85 -0.22 5.64
N LYS A 41 -1.84 0.25 6.35
CA LYS A 41 -1.99 1.41 7.25
C LYS A 41 -1.87 2.75 6.55
N SER A 42 -1.31 2.77 5.34
CA SER A 42 -0.99 3.99 4.60
C SER A 42 -1.65 4.03 3.23
N LYS A 43 -2.64 4.93 3.08
CA LYS A 43 -3.23 5.25 1.77
C LYS A 43 -2.20 5.77 0.77
N THR A 44 -1.13 6.41 1.26
CA THR A 44 -0.07 6.95 0.42
C THR A 44 0.69 5.84 -0.28
N GLN A 45 0.94 4.71 0.40
CA GLN A 45 1.56 3.54 -0.24
C GLN A 45 0.70 2.97 -1.36
N ILE A 46 -0.62 2.86 -1.15
CA ILE A 46 -1.54 2.40 -2.20
C ILE A 46 -1.51 3.37 -3.38
N ARG A 47 -1.46 4.68 -3.12
CA ARG A 47 -1.33 5.69 -4.17
C ARG A 47 -0.02 5.54 -4.95
N GLU A 48 1.10 5.29 -4.26
CA GLU A 48 2.40 5.06 -4.89
C GLU A 48 2.45 3.78 -5.73
N TRP A 49 1.63 2.77 -5.46
CA TRP A 49 1.58 1.55 -6.27
C TRP A 49 0.70 1.68 -7.50
N VAL A 50 -0.33 2.54 -7.43
CA VAL A 50 -1.26 2.81 -8.54
C VAL A 50 -0.69 3.84 -9.52
N GLN A 51 0.21 4.72 -9.06
CA GLN A 51 0.83 5.79 -9.83
C GLN A 51 1.95 5.27 -10.73
#